data_AF-A0A358NAP6-F1
#
_entry.id   AF-A0A358NAP6-F1
#
_cell.length_a   1.000
_cell.length_b   1.000
_cell.length_c   1.000
_cell.angle_alpha   90.00
_cell.angle_beta   90.00
_cell.angle_gamma   90.00
#
_symmetry.space_group_name_H-M   'P 1'
#
loop_
_entity.id
_entity.type
_entity.pdbx_description
1 polymer ?
#
loop_
_entity_poly.entity_id
_entity_poly.type
_entity_poly.pdbx_seq_one_letter_code
_entity_poly.pdbx_strand_id
1 'polypeptide(L)'
;MFHVSPFRLHCLFPALMISALLLLGCKPETAIDLTSAGDAASTSLTANAAGKTKKSGRPESDNDNNVVITVGLNAIDWQSHVGKQVVIEGDLVIVDTYDLARRGQIKVARNRLHVPTTQVDPNDANPDETSFEGGSNVAKVTEAQKQNDGASIIIDDGTAEQNVFPLPLFPELGKNHPTVRLGSIVHGVSGRLTKQRNSWVIQSDKPLQWSPKQRPERPDLGDADITIASFNVLNYFTTIDDGQNGARGADSESELSRQEAKITAAIQGLQADVIGLMELENNIDAEERLIAALNKTLEKNVYKGCGIPKGFDKSPGGDDSIRVGIIYRADRVSPVGEVSILDDEAFSIARTPVVQTFVSTQGGRPFTVIVNHFKSKGGASSANAANKDKGDGQAAYNAARRAQSLAICDYIKQNHQNTEQSRVLVIGDLNAYQQEDPIDALRANGLVDLHDRGRQSASSESGGTEYTFVYYAQSGSLDHAFATASLAADVTGASIWHINADEPRFLDYNQEFNPKALYSADPYRSSDHDPVLIGIRK
;
A
#
# COMPACT_ATOMS: atom_id res chain seq x y z
N MET A 1 -59.98 20.88 -5.50
CA MET A 1 -59.06 21.24 -6.60
C MET A 1 -57.66 21.20 -5.99
N PHE A 2 -56.91 20.08 -5.98
CA PHE A 2 -56.16 19.48 -7.12
C PHE A 2 -55.38 20.56 -7.87
N HIS A 3 -54.05 20.58 -7.94
CA HIS A 3 -53.07 19.57 -8.40
C HIS A 3 -51.66 20.23 -8.25
N VAL A 4 -50.47 19.64 -8.32
CA VAL A 4 -49.90 18.28 -8.35
C VAL A 4 -48.37 18.48 -8.37
N SER A 5 -47.65 17.62 -7.65
CA SER A 5 -46.21 17.35 -7.82
C SER A 5 -46.00 16.38 -8.98
N PRO A 6 -44.83 16.34 -9.66
CA PRO A 6 -44.30 15.00 -9.90
C PRO A 6 -42.77 14.87 -9.79
N PHE A 7 -42.38 13.84 -9.04
CA PHE A 7 -41.54 12.71 -9.46
C PHE A 7 -40.55 12.93 -10.62
N ARG A 8 -39.25 12.74 -10.34
CA ARG A 8 -38.28 12.34 -11.36
C ARG A 8 -38.00 10.84 -11.27
N LEU A 9 -38.26 10.22 -12.40
CA LEU A 9 -38.21 8.80 -12.71
C LEU A 9 -36.75 8.33 -12.84
N HIS A 10 -36.50 7.11 -12.38
CA HIS A 10 -35.32 6.31 -12.70
C HIS A 10 -35.23 6.08 -14.21
N CYS A 11 -34.04 6.23 -14.79
CA CYS A 11 -33.70 5.68 -16.09
C CYS A 11 -32.69 4.55 -15.90
N LEU A 12 -33.15 3.35 -16.17
CA LEU A 12 -32.43 2.09 -16.26
C LEU A 12 -32.54 1.60 -17.72
N PHE A 13 -31.51 0.87 -18.17
CA PHE A 13 -31.45 -0.03 -19.35
C PHE A 13 -31.14 0.55 -20.74
N PRO A 14 -30.78 -0.31 -21.73
CA PRO A 14 -29.91 -1.50 -21.68
C PRO A 14 -28.97 -1.63 -22.91
N ALA A 15 -27.99 -2.53 -22.85
CA ALA A 15 -27.57 -3.29 -24.02
C ALA A 15 -26.84 -4.57 -23.61
N LEU A 16 -27.45 -5.74 -23.82
CA LEU A 16 -26.73 -6.91 -24.31
C LEU A 16 -27.75 -7.91 -24.88
N MET A 17 -27.65 -8.12 -26.20
CA MET A 17 -28.42 -9.13 -26.92
C MET A 17 -27.87 -10.53 -26.64
N ILE A 18 -28.77 -11.44 -26.31
CA ILE A 18 -28.52 -12.88 -26.22
C ILE A 18 -28.72 -13.47 -27.62
N SER A 19 -27.67 -14.04 -28.21
CA SER A 19 -27.78 -14.99 -29.32
C SER A 19 -27.52 -16.39 -28.79
N ALA A 20 -28.57 -17.21 -28.79
CA ALA A 20 -28.49 -18.64 -28.52
C ALA A 20 -28.16 -19.37 -29.82
N LEU A 21 -27.04 -20.10 -29.86
CA LEU A 21 -26.83 -21.17 -30.83
C LEU A 21 -26.32 -22.45 -30.12
N LEU A 22 -27.04 -23.52 -30.45
CA LEU A 22 -26.90 -24.91 -30.05
C LEU A 22 -25.46 -25.46 -30.00
N LEU A 23 -25.11 -26.11 -28.89
CA LEU A 23 -24.06 -27.13 -28.84
C LEU A 23 -24.69 -28.48 -28.51
N LEU A 24 -24.68 -29.36 -29.52
CA LEU A 24 -24.87 -30.79 -29.38
C LEU A 24 -23.73 -31.37 -28.53
N GLY A 25 -24.11 -32.19 -27.55
CA GLY A 25 -23.16 -32.90 -26.71
C GLY A 25 -22.47 -34.05 -27.43
N CYS A 26 -21.26 -34.37 -26.98
CA CYS A 26 -20.81 -35.73 -26.82
C CYS A 26 -19.66 -35.75 -25.81
N LYS A 27 -19.87 -36.50 -24.72
CA LYS A 27 -18.85 -36.89 -23.74
C LYS A 27 -18.07 -38.12 -24.26
N PRO A 28 -16.90 -38.41 -23.65
CA PRO A 28 -15.84 -39.26 -24.18
C PRO A 28 -15.97 -40.71 -23.73
N GLU A 29 -15.15 -41.58 -24.32
CA GLU A 29 -14.46 -42.74 -23.72
C GLU A 29 -13.89 -43.58 -24.87
N THR A 30 -12.61 -43.93 -24.88
CA THR A 30 -12.11 -45.09 -24.12
C THR A 30 -10.58 -45.13 -24.20
N ALA A 31 -9.98 -45.48 -23.06
CA ALA A 31 -8.58 -45.86 -22.91
C ALA A 31 -8.35 -47.31 -23.34
N ILE A 32 -7.16 -47.64 -23.88
CA ILE A 32 -6.52 -48.95 -23.68
C ILE A 32 -4.98 -48.80 -23.68
N ASP A 33 -4.44 -48.89 -22.46
CA ASP A 33 -3.28 -49.65 -21.95
C ASP A 33 -2.15 -50.20 -22.83
N LEU A 34 -0.94 -49.80 -22.40
CA LEU A 34 0.18 -50.62 -21.86
C LEU A 34 1.26 -51.28 -22.74
N THR A 35 2.46 -51.21 -22.14
CA THR A 35 3.68 -52.03 -22.26
C THR A 35 4.62 -51.71 -23.44
N SER A 36 5.95 -51.68 -23.30
CA SER A 36 6.88 -51.94 -22.20
C SER A 36 8.27 -51.41 -22.58
N ALA A 37 9.10 -51.27 -21.54
CA ALA A 37 10.51 -50.92 -21.49
C ALA A 37 11.46 -51.56 -22.54
N GLY A 38 12.59 -50.89 -22.76
CA GLY A 38 13.78 -51.46 -23.39
C GLY A 38 14.93 -50.46 -23.47
N ASP A 39 15.89 -50.60 -22.55
CA ASP A 39 17.18 -49.91 -22.47
C ASP A 39 18.01 -50.00 -23.76
N ALA A 40 18.87 -48.99 -23.97
CA ALA A 40 20.34 -49.13 -24.00
C ALA A 40 21.06 -48.22 -25.03
N ALA A 41 21.96 -47.42 -24.46
CA ALA A 41 23.36 -47.22 -24.87
C ALA A 41 23.74 -46.71 -26.27
N SER A 42 24.27 -45.48 -26.23
CA SER A 42 25.54 -45.01 -26.81
C SER A 42 26.00 -45.54 -28.18
N THR A 43 26.34 -44.61 -29.07
CA THR A 43 27.64 -44.65 -29.75
C THR A 43 28.04 -43.26 -30.26
N SER A 44 29.18 -42.81 -29.75
CA SER A 44 29.99 -41.71 -30.29
C SER A 44 30.68 -42.15 -31.57
N LEU A 45 30.62 -41.33 -32.63
CA LEU A 45 31.63 -41.34 -33.69
C LEU A 45 31.98 -39.90 -34.07
N THR A 46 33.22 -39.52 -33.75
CA THR A 46 33.93 -38.36 -34.26
C THR A 46 34.47 -38.66 -35.66
N ALA A 47 34.31 -37.73 -36.59
CA ALA A 47 35.17 -37.63 -37.77
C ALA A 47 35.25 -36.18 -38.25
N ASN A 48 36.42 -35.58 -38.05
CA ASN A 48 36.84 -34.33 -38.69
C ASN A 48 37.13 -34.61 -40.17
N ALA A 49 36.54 -33.83 -41.08
CA ALA A 49 37.06 -33.67 -42.43
C ALA A 49 36.82 -32.23 -42.91
N ALA A 50 37.92 -31.53 -43.15
CA ALA A 50 37.96 -30.21 -43.75
C ALA A 50 37.52 -30.28 -45.22
N GLY A 51 36.60 -29.40 -45.62
CA GLY A 51 36.15 -29.23 -47.01
C GLY A 51 35.71 -27.79 -47.27
N LYS A 52 36.40 -27.13 -48.19
CA LYS A 52 36.21 -25.72 -48.57
C LYS A 52 34.84 -25.44 -49.20
N THR A 53 34.21 -24.37 -48.71
CA THR A 53 33.33 -23.40 -49.40
C THR A 53 32.49 -23.86 -50.59
N LYS A 54 31.18 -23.94 -50.37
CA LYS A 54 30.15 -23.57 -51.35
C LYS A 54 29.13 -22.66 -50.68
N LYS A 55 28.98 -21.44 -51.21
CA LYS A 55 27.86 -20.53 -50.89
C LYS A 55 26.55 -21.24 -51.21
N SER A 56 25.78 -21.60 -50.19
CA SER A 56 24.34 -21.80 -50.30
C SER A 56 23.67 -20.74 -49.44
N GLY A 57 22.80 -19.95 -50.05
CA GLY A 57 22.05 -18.88 -49.37
C GLY A 57 21.37 -19.43 -48.12
N ARG A 58 21.70 -18.83 -46.98
CA ARG A 58 20.85 -18.89 -45.80
C ARG A 58 19.54 -18.22 -46.20
N PRO A 59 18.35 -18.76 -45.83
CA PRO A 59 17.15 -17.94 -45.85
C PRO A 59 17.43 -16.74 -44.95
N GLU A 60 17.23 -15.53 -45.45
CA GLU A 60 17.13 -14.34 -44.60
C GLU A 60 16.07 -14.63 -43.55
N SER A 61 16.52 -14.86 -42.31
CA SER A 61 15.63 -14.86 -41.16
C SER A 61 15.06 -13.46 -40.99
N ASP A 62 13.76 -13.37 -40.76
CA ASP A 62 12.92 -12.19 -40.47
C ASP A 62 13.36 -11.32 -39.25
N ASN A 63 14.62 -11.36 -38.86
CA ASN A 63 15.14 -10.87 -37.58
C ASN A 63 15.59 -9.40 -37.56
N ASP A 64 15.32 -8.59 -38.59
CA ASP A 64 15.87 -7.23 -38.70
C ASP A 64 14.86 -6.09 -38.38
N ASN A 65 13.66 -6.41 -37.87
CA ASN A 65 12.60 -5.42 -37.62
C ASN A 65 12.22 -5.19 -36.14
N ASN A 66 12.96 -5.78 -35.19
CA ASN A 66 12.70 -5.56 -33.77
C ASN A 66 13.23 -4.19 -33.32
N VAL A 67 12.40 -3.40 -32.65
CA VAL A 67 12.85 -2.18 -31.97
C VAL A 67 13.47 -2.57 -30.64
N VAL A 68 14.79 -2.42 -30.54
CA VAL A 68 15.54 -2.72 -29.31
C VAL A 68 15.65 -1.46 -28.45
N ILE A 69 15.24 -1.56 -27.19
CA ILE A 69 15.23 -0.48 -26.20
C ILE A 69 16.27 -0.79 -25.13
N THR A 70 17.34 0.00 -25.11
CA THR A 70 18.41 -0.06 -24.11
C THR A 70 18.47 1.17 -23.21
N VAL A 71 17.79 2.25 -23.61
CA VAL A 71 17.77 3.54 -22.92
C VAL A 71 16.67 3.61 -21.84
N GLY A 72 16.63 4.72 -21.09
CA GLY A 72 15.55 5.02 -20.16
C GLY A 72 14.19 5.15 -20.86
N LEU A 73 13.12 4.68 -20.23
CA LEU A 73 11.77 4.60 -20.84
C LEU A 73 11.18 5.98 -21.19
N ASN A 74 11.61 7.02 -20.49
CA ASN A 74 11.21 8.41 -20.69
C ASN A 74 11.81 9.05 -21.95
N ALA A 75 12.89 8.49 -22.50
CA ALA A 75 13.54 8.98 -23.71
C ALA A 75 12.93 8.43 -25.00
N ILE A 76 11.88 7.59 -24.89
CA ILE A 76 11.37 6.79 -26.00
C ILE A 76 10.14 7.47 -26.61
N ASP A 77 10.17 7.67 -27.92
CA ASP A 77 8.97 8.02 -28.70
C ASP A 77 8.15 6.75 -29.00
N TRP A 78 7.39 6.32 -27.99
CA TRP A 78 6.51 5.15 -28.07
C TRP A 78 5.54 5.20 -29.24
N GLN A 79 5.07 6.40 -29.63
CA GLN A 79 4.10 6.56 -30.72
C GLN A 79 4.67 6.11 -32.07
N SER A 80 5.97 6.30 -32.31
CA SER A 80 6.66 5.86 -33.54
C SER A 80 6.89 4.34 -33.63
N HIS A 81 6.61 3.62 -32.53
CA HIS A 81 6.87 2.18 -32.40
C HIS A 81 5.59 1.34 -32.31
N VAL A 82 4.41 1.98 -32.30
CA VAL A 82 3.12 1.27 -32.21
C VAL A 82 2.98 0.25 -33.33
N GLY A 83 2.54 -0.97 -32.98
CA GLY A 83 2.36 -2.09 -33.88
C GLY A 83 3.64 -2.88 -34.17
N LYS A 84 4.82 -2.37 -33.78
CA LYS A 84 6.09 -3.07 -33.99
C LYS A 84 6.38 -4.06 -32.86
N GLN A 85 7.24 -5.03 -33.17
CA GLN A 85 7.86 -5.88 -32.18
C GLN A 85 8.91 -5.07 -31.42
N VAL A 86 8.84 -5.10 -30.09
CA VAL A 86 9.75 -4.38 -29.19
C VAL A 86 10.49 -5.38 -28.30
N VAL A 87 11.75 -5.07 -28.00
CA VAL A 87 12.56 -5.77 -27.00
C VAL A 87 13.14 -4.72 -26.07
N ILE A 88 12.73 -4.71 -24.80
CA ILE A 88 13.42 -3.95 -23.75
C ILE A 88 14.51 -4.85 -23.18
N GLU A 89 15.76 -4.42 -23.33
CA GLU A 89 16.91 -5.10 -22.74
C GLU A 89 17.19 -4.58 -21.32
N GLY A 90 17.79 -5.45 -20.50
CA GLY A 90 18.17 -5.15 -19.12
C GLY A 90 17.01 -5.25 -18.13
N ASP A 91 17.36 -5.08 -16.87
CA ASP A 91 16.43 -5.25 -15.76
C ASP A 91 15.39 -4.12 -15.70
N LEU A 92 14.19 -4.52 -15.27
CA LEU A 92 13.06 -3.64 -14.98
C LEU A 92 12.50 -4.02 -13.62
N VAL A 93 12.08 -3.02 -12.85
CA VAL A 93 11.44 -3.19 -11.54
C VAL A 93 9.93 -3.20 -11.74
N ILE A 94 9.24 -4.17 -11.14
CA ILE A 94 7.77 -4.16 -11.04
C ILE A 94 7.37 -3.04 -10.07
N VAL A 95 6.61 -2.08 -10.56
CA VAL A 95 6.16 -0.90 -9.80
C VAL A 95 4.65 -0.85 -9.58
N ASP A 96 3.87 -1.64 -10.30
CA ASP A 96 2.41 -1.74 -10.13
C ASP A 96 1.92 -3.15 -10.48
N THR A 97 1.09 -3.73 -9.63
CA THR A 97 0.42 -5.02 -9.84
C THR A 97 -1.10 -4.92 -9.68
N TYR A 98 -1.66 -3.71 -9.64
CA TYR A 98 -3.07 -3.48 -9.30
C TYR A 98 -4.03 -4.24 -10.23
N ASP A 99 -3.75 -4.23 -11.53
CA ASP A 99 -4.56 -4.89 -12.56
C ASP A 99 -4.09 -6.32 -12.89
N LEU A 100 -3.12 -6.89 -12.15
CA LEU A 100 -2.48 -8.16 -12.51
C LEU A 100 -3.47 -9.34 -12.49
N ALA A 101 -4.15 -9.59 -11.37
CA ALA A 101 -5.09 -10.70 -11.30
C ALA A 101 -6.32 -10.49 -12.19
N ARG A 102 -6.77 -9.24 -12.34
CA ARG A 102 -7.99 -8.94 -13.08
C ARG A 102 -7.80 -8.90 -14.59
N ARG A 103 -6.69 -8.34 -15.07
CA ARG A 103 -6.45 -8.02 -16.49
C ARG A 103 -5.11 -8.53 -17.03
N GLY A 104 -4.31 -9.26 -16.24
CA GLY A 104 -3.02 -9.73 -16.70
C GLY A 104 -1.97 -8.63 -16.86
N GLN A 105 -2.17 -7.47 -16.24
CA GLN A 105 -1.34 -6.28 -16.43
C GLN A 105 -0.46 -5.95 -15.22
N ILE A 106 0.81 -5.64 -15.48
CA ILE A 106 1.72 -4.99 -14.52
C ILE A 106 2.27 -3.70 -15.11
N LYS A 107 2.77 -2.79 -14.28
CA LYS A 107 3.69 -1.74 -14.74
C LYS A 107 5.09 -2.02 -14.29
N VAL A 108 6.03 -1.71 -15.18
CA VAL A 108 7.46 -1.84 -14.95
C VAL A 108 8.18 -0.53 -15.25
N ALA A 109 9.26 -0.27 -14.53
CA ALA A 109 10.11 0.91 -14.69
C ALA A 109 11.59 0.52 -14.53
N ARG A 110 12.52 1.41 -14.87
CA ARG A 110 13.96 1.13 -14.64
C ARG A 110 14.34 1.15 -13.16
N ASN A 111 13.61 1.90 -12.35
CA ASN A 111 13.79 2.02 -10.91
C ASN A 111 12.41 2.12 -10.24
N ARG A 112 12.35 1.92 -8.92
CA ARG A 112 11.16 2.27 -8.14
C ARG A 112 10.84 3.76 -8.34
N LEU A 113 9.57 4.07 -8.55
CA LEU A 113 9.09 5.44 -8.64
C LEU A 113 8.59 5.89 -7.28
N HIS A 114 8.86 7.14 -6.94
CA HIS A 114 8.41 7.76 -5.71
C HIS A 114 7.50 8.95 -6.01
N VAL A 115 6.49 9.17 -5.17
CA VAL A 115 5.68 10.37 -5.29
C VAL A 115 6.60 11.59 -5.08
N PRO A 116 6.58 12.61 -5.96
CA PRO A 116 7.51 13.73 -5.90
C PRO A 116 7.61 14.41 -4.53
N THR A 117 6.48 14.66 -3.86
CA THR A 117 6.41 15.30 -2.53
C THR A 117 6.90 14.40 -1.37
N THR A 118 7.47 13.23 -1.67
CA THR A 118 8.27 12.46 -0.71
C THR A 118 9.70 13.01 -0.59
N GLN A 119 10.20 13.70 -1.62
CA GLN A 119 11.59 14.17 -1.70
C GLN A 119 11.70 15.66 -2.04
N VAL A 120 10.72 16.21 -2.76
CA VAL A 120 10.70 17.61 -3.19
C VAL A 120 9.64 18.34 -2.38
N ASP A 121 10.09 19.26 -1.55
CA ASP A 121 9.23 20.18 -0.82
C ASP A 121 8.59 21.20 -1.80
N PRO A 122 7.26 21.39 -1.81
CA PRO A 122 6.59 22.38 -2.64
C PRO A 122 6.89 23.84 -2.25
N ASN A 123 7.19 24.11 -0.98
CA ASN A 123 7.39 25.44 -0.42
C ASN A 123 8.87 25.84 -0.38
N ASP A 124 9.77 24.89 -0.09
CA ASP A 124 11.18 25.15 0.15
C ASP A 124 12.11 24.46 -0.87
N ALA A 125 13.25 25.08 -1.15
CA ALA A 125 14.28 24.48 -2.01
C ALA A 125 15.10 23.41 -1.27
N ASN A 126 15.27 23.58 0.04
CA ASN A 126 15.88 22.62 0.93
C ASN A 126 14.77 21.83 1.65
N PRO A 127 14.65 20.50 1.46
CA PRO A 127 13.59 19.68 2.09
C PRO A 127 13.72 19.54 3.62
N ASP A 128 14.79 20.06 4.22
CA ASP A 128 14.94 20.13 5.69
C ASP A 128 14.37 21.42 6.28
N GLU A 129 14.00 22.41 5.45
CA GLU A 129 13.23 23.56 5.89
C GLU A 129 11.78 23.15 6.17
N THR A 130 11.02 24.02 6.82
CA THR A 130 9.71 23.66 7.39
C THR A 130 8.64 24.69 7.05
N SER A 131 8.77 25.39 5.92
CA SER A 131 7.73 26.28 5.44
C SER A 131 6.57 25.44 4.93
N PHE A 132 5.37 25.67 5.45
CA PHE A 132 4.16 24.94 5.06
C PHE A 132 3.16 25.83 4.29
N GLU A 133 3.64 26.94 3.73
CA GLU A 133 2.88 27.87 2.90
C GLU A 133 3.74 28.49 1.78
N GLY A 134 3.10 28.92 0.69
CA GLY A 134 3.73 29.67 -0.40
C GLY A 134 3.73 28.92 -1.72
N GLY A 135 4.45 27.80 -1.81
CA GLY A 135 4.58 27.01 -3.04
C GLY A 135 5.73 27.46 -3.97
N SER A 136 6.84 27.96 -3.41
CA SER A 136 7.93 28.55 -4.21
C SER A 136 8.68 27.52 -5.08
N ASN A 137 8.59 26.23 -4.76
CA ASN A 137 9.31 25.13 -5.39
C ASN A 137 8.39 24.14 -6.15
N VAL A 138 7.10 24.46 -6.33
CA VAL A 138 6.11 23.63 -7.07
C VAL A 138 6.56 23.26 -8.50
N ALA A 139 7.35 24.11 -9.14
CA ALA A 139 7.90 23.81 -10.47
C ALA A 139 8.76 22.54 -10.46
N LYS A 140 9.52 22.27 -9.38
CA LYS A 140 10.33 21.06 -9.21
C LYS A 140 9.49 19.83 -8.94
N VAL A 141 8.42 19.96 -8.18
CA VAL A 141 7.42 18.89 -7.99
C VAL A 141 6.81 18.49 -9.34
N THR A 142 6.42 19.48 -10.15
CA THR A 142 5.86 19.26 -11.49
C THR A 142 6.87 18.63 -12.45
N GLU A 143 8.13 19.05 -12.40
CA GLU A 143 9.21 18.48 -13.19
C GLU A 143 9.43 16.99 -12.86
N ALA A 144 9.51 16.66 -11.56
CA ALA A 144 9.65 15.28 -11.08
C ALA A 144 8.44 14.41 -11.47
N GLN A 145 7.21 14.93 -11.36
CA GLN A 145 6.02 14.17 -11.78
C GLN A 145 6.05 13.82 -13.28
N LYS A 146 6.44 14.77 -14.14
CA LYS A 146 6.58 14.52 -15.58
C LYS A 146 7.62 13.45 -15.89
N GLN A 147 8.69 13.38 -15.09
CA GLN A 147 9.69 12.31 -15.23
C GLN A 147 9.08 10.95 -14.88
N ASN A 148 8.34 10.85 -13.77
CA ASN A 148 7.64 9.62 -13.36
C ASN A 148 6.63 9.15 -14.41
N ASP A 149 5.84 10.06 -14.96
CA ASP A 149 4.80 9.75 -15.96
C ASP A 149 5.37 9.09 -17.22
N GLY A 150 6.61 9.46 -17.60
CA GLY A 150 7.33 8.86 -18.72
C GLY A 150 8.21 7.66 -18.37
N ALA A 151 8.39 7.33 -17.08
CA ALA A 151 9.39 6.36 -16.63
C ALA A 151 8.87 4.92 -16.49
N SER A 152 7.59 4.66 -16.78
CA SER A 152 6.98 3.33 -16.68
C SER A 152 6.26 2.92 -17.96
N ILE A 153 6.08 1.61 -18.13
CA ILE A 153 5.26 1.02 -19.20
C ILE A 153 4.45 -0.17 -18.70
N ILE A 154 3.27 -0.39 -19.28
CA ILE A 154 2.41 -1.54 -18.97
C ILE A 154 2.89 -2.76 -19.76
N ILE A 155 3.03 -3.88 -19.07
CA ILE A 155 3.20 -5.21 -19.66
C ILE A 155 1.89 -5.98 -19.47
N ASP A 156 1.40 -6.57 -20.55
CA ASP A 156 0.09 -7.24 -20.66
C ASP A 156 0.29 -8.66 -21.18
N ASP A 157 -0.51 -9.62 -20.72
CA ASP A 157 -0.41 -11.02 -21.17
C ASP A 157 -1.17 -11.34 -22.45
N GLY A 158 -1.92 -10.39 -23.00
CA GLY A 158 -2.70 -10.56 -24.21
C GLY A 158 -4.01 -11.31 -24.03
N THR A 159 -4.40 -11.65 -22.81
CA THR A 159 -5.68 -12.33 -22.54
C THR A 159 -6.85 -11.37 -22.63
N ALA A 160 -7.95 -11.81 -23.24
CA ALA A 160 -9.16 -11.00 -23.36
C ALA A 160 -10.09 -11.19 -22.15
N GLU A 161 -10.01 -12.36 -21.50
CA GLU A 161 -10.75 -12.72 -20.31
C GLU A 161 -10.21 -12.01 -19.05
N GLN A 162 -11.09 -11.74 -18.09
CA GLN A 162 -10.69 -11.24 -16.77
C GLN A 162 -10.55 -12.38 -15.77
N ASN A 163 -9.68 -12.19 -14.78
CA ASN A 163 -9.50 -13.11 -13.66
C ASN A 163 -8.97 -14.51 -14.07
N VAL A 164 -8.05 -14.53 -15.05
CA VAL A 164 -7.41 -15.76 -15.54
C VAL A 164 -6.39 -16.24 -14.50
N PHE A 165 -6.48 -17.51 -14.10
CA PHE A 165 -5.49 -18.16 -13.23
C PHE A 165 -5.21 -19.60 -13.72
N PRO A 166 -3.93 -20.06 -13.79
CA PRO A 166 -2.69 -19.37 -13.41
C PRO A 166 -2.41 -18.12 -14.26
N LEU A 167 -1.69 -17.14 -13.68
CA LEU A 167 -1.38 -15.88 -14.36
C LEU A 167 -0.40 -16.13 -15.52
N PRO A 168 -0.73 -15.79 -16.78
CA PRO A 168 0.15 -16.07 -17.91
C PRO A 168 1.52 -15.37 -17.86
N LEU A 169 1.61 -14.16 -17.31
CA LEU A 169 2.91 -13.50 -17.07
C LEU A 169 3.76 -14.25 -16.02
N PHE A 170 3.13 -14.96 -15.08
CA PHE A 170 3.74 -15.61 -13.92
C PHE A 170 3.18 -17.03 -13.67
N PRO A 171 3.38 -17.98 -14.60
CA PRO A 171 2.73 -19.29 -14.56
C PRO A 171 3.15 -20.18 -13.37
N GLU A 172 4.24 -19.82 -12.69
CA GLU A 172 4.77 -20.51 -11.50
C GLU A 172 4.35 -19.87 -10.17
N LEU A 173 3.55 -18.79 -10.21
CA LEU A 173 2.96 -18.18 -9.02
C LEU A 173 2.03 -19.18 -8.32
N GLY A 174 2.18 -19.33 -7.00
CA GLY A 174 1.47 -20.30 -6.18
C GLY A 174 2.11 -21.70 -6.15
N LYS A 175 3.15 -21.96 -6.95
CA LYS A 175 3.93 -23.21 -6.90
C LYS A 175 5.27 -23.01 -6.18
N ASN A 176 6.10 -22.12 -6.74
CA ASN A 176 7.47 -21.86 -6.25
C ASN A 176 7.60 -20.48 -5.61
N HIS A 177 6.65 -19.58 -5.88
CA HIS A 177 6.62 -18.23 -5.37
C HIS A 177 5.23 -17.93 -4.78
N PRO A 178 5.14 -17.42 -3.55
CA PRO A 178 3.85 -17.12 -2.93
C PRO A 178 3.26 -15.78 -3.38
N THR A 179 4.04 -14.90 -4.01
CA THR A 179 3.65 -13.53 -4.35
C THR A 179 4.48 -12.97 -5.50
N VAL A 180 4.00 -11.88 -6.11
CA VAL A 180 4.75 -11.02 -7.04
C VAL A 180 4.84 -9.63 -6.41
N ARG A 181 5.82 -9.42 -5.54
CA ARG A 181 5.96 -8.13 -4.84
C ARG A 181 6.45 -7.02 -5.77
N LEU A 182 6.02 -5.80 -5.51
CA LEU A 182 6.68 -4.62 -6.04
C LEU A 182 8.15 -4.61 -5.63
N GLY A 183 9.02 -4.13 -6.51
CA GLY A 183 10.47 -4.28 -6.35
C GLY A 183 11.04 -5.59 -6.90
N SER A 184 10.22 -6.56 -7.32
CA SER A 184 10.70 -7.73 -8.06
C SER A 184 11.27 -7.31 -9.42
N ILE A 185 12.26 -8.06 -9.92
CA ILE A 185 12.99 -7.71 -11.14
C ILE A 185 12.52 -8.57 -12.30
N VAL A 186 12.20 -7.94 -13.43
CA VAL A 186 11.93 -8.59 -14.73
C VAL A 186 13.18 -8.45 -15.60
N HIS A 187 13.68 -9.56 -16.14
CA HIS A 187 14.90 -9.63 -16.94
C HIS A 187 14.61 -9.42 -18.42
N GLY A 188 14.36 -8.17 -18.79
CA GLY A 188 13.95 -7.76 -20.11
C GLY A 188 12.52 -8.18 -20.48
N VAL A 189 11.96 -7.54 -21.50
CA VAL A 189 10.61 -7.82 -22.00
C VAL A 189 10.62 -7.82 -23.51
N SER A 190 9.93 -8.78 -24.13
CA SER A 190 9.67 -8.73 -25.57
C SER A 190 8.19 -8.94 -25.85
N GLY A 191 7.66 -8.14 -26.76
CA GLY A 191 6.27 -8.18 -27.14
C GLY A 191 5.91 -7.14 -28.17
N ARG A 192 4.66 -7.20 -28.64
CA ARG A 192 4.13 -6.20 -29.57
C ARG A 192 3.68 -4.96 -28.81
N LEU A 193 4.18 -3.79 -29.22
CA LEU A 193 3.72 -2.53 -28.67
C LEU A 193 2.35 -2.15 -29.25
N THR A 194 1.41 -1.83 -28.37
CA THR A 194 0.07 -1.35 -28.73
C THR A 194 -0.26 -0.07 -27.95
N LYS A 195 -1.29 0.63 -28.42
CA LYS A 195 -1.86 1.77 -27.71
C LYS A 195 -3.25 1.38 -27.23
N GLN A 196 -3.45 1.33 -25.91
CA GLN A 196 -4.75 1.07 -25.30
C GLN A 196 -5.24 2.35 -24.64
N ARG A 197 -6.27 2.98 -25.22
CA ARG A 197 -6.75 4.31 -24.82
C ARG A 197 -5.61 5.33 -24.76
N ASN A 198 -5.22 5.77 -23.57
CA ASN A 198 -4.17 6.76 -23.32
C ASN A 198 -2.84 6.14 -22.87
N SER A 199 -2.72 4.80 -22.87
CA SER A 199 -1.56 4.08 -22.35
C SER A 199 -0.82 3.30 -23.45
N TRP A 200 0.50 3.22 -23.31
CA TRP A 200 1.36 2.33 -24.07
C TRP A 200 1.42 0.98 -23.37
N VAL A 201 1.22 -0.10 -24.14
CA VAL A 201 1.14 -1.46 -23.62
C VAL A 201 2.01 -2.37 -24.47
N ILE A 202 2.92 -3.10 -23.85
CA ILE A 202 3.63 -4.19 -24.50
C ILE A 202 2.88 -5.47 -24.16
N GLN A 203 2.26 -6.07 -25.18
CA GLN A 203 1.68 -7.40 -25.06
C GLN A 203 2.81 -8.42 -25.15
N SER A 204 3.15 -9.06 -24.04
CA SER A 204 4.27 -10.00 -23.96
C SER A 204 3.98 -11.26 -24.75
N ASP A 205 4.96 -11.73 -25.53
CA ASP A 205 4.79 -12.96 -26.34
C ASP A 205 5.02 -14.24 -25.51
N LYS A 206 5.56 -14.09 -24.29
CA LYS A 206 5.99 -15.18 -23.41
C LYS A 206 5.82 -14.81 -21.93
N PRO A 207 5.77 -15.81 -21.03
CA PRO A 207 5.91 -15.58 -19.60
C PRO A 207 7.18 -14.80 -19.27
N LEU A 208 7.12 -13.97 -18.22
CA LEU A 208 8.24 -13.14 -17.82
C LEU A 208 9.33 -13.98 -17.16
N GLN A 209 10.59 -13.65 -17.47
CA GLN A 209 11.75 -14.09 -16.70
C GLN A 209 11.95 -13.08 -15.58
N TRP A 210 11.94 -13.52 -14.33
CA TRP A 210 11.92 -12.59 -13.21
C TRP A 210 12.57 -13.17 -11.95
N SER A 211 13.00 -12.29 -11.06
CA SER A 211 13.52 -12.58 -9.74
C SER A 211 12.61 -11.95 -8.67
N PRO A 212 12.01 -12.73 -7.76
CA PRO A 212 11.11 -12.21 -6.74
C PRO A 212 11.83 -11.38 -5.70
N LYS A 213 11.24 -10.24 -5.32
CA LYS A 213 11.60 -9.53 -4.09
C LYS A 213 11.14 -10.37 -2.90
N GLN A 214 12.06 -10.64 -1.98
CA GLN A 214 11.76 -11.40 -0.76
C GLN A 214 10.87 -10.60 0.19
N ARG A 215 10.01 -11.31 0.90
CA ARG A 215 9.24 -10.77 2.03
C ARG A 215 10.22 -10.44 3.17
N PRO A 216 10.16 -9.23 3.77
CA PRO A 216 11.09 -8.84 4.81
C PRO A 216 10.69 -9.44 6.17
N GLU A 217 11.69 -9.73 6.99
CA GLU A 217 11.48 -10.00 8.40
C GLU A 217 11.00 -8.74 9.15
N ARG A 218 10.48 -8.93 10.36
CA ARG A 218 10.16 -7.82 11.26
C ARG A 218 11.41 -6.96 11.49
N PRO A 219 11.33 -5.63 11.38
CA PRO A 219 12.46 -4.76 11.67
C PRO A 219 13.00 -4.89 13.10
N ASP A 220 14.30 -4.70 13.24
CA ASP A 220 14.97 -4.52 14.53
C ASP A 220 14.79 -3.06 15.01
N LEU A 221 14.43 -2.89 16.28
CA LEU A 221 14.20 -1.59 16.91
C LEU A 221 15.25 -1.29 18.00
N GLY A 222 16.33 -2.08 18.05
CA GLY A 222 17.36 -2.00 19.07
C GLY A 222 16.87 -2.48 20.45
N ASP A 223 17.51 -1.99 21.51
CA ASP A 223 17.22 -2.36 22.90
C ASP A 223 15.95 -1.67 23.45
N ALA A 224 14.81 -1.87 22.77
CA ALA A 224 13.52 -1.29 23.16
C ALA A 224 12.94 -1.98 24.41
N ASP A 225 12.59 -1.19 25.43
CA ASP A 225 11.81 -1.70 26.57
C ASP A 225 10.33 -1.85 26.23
N ILE A 226 9.82 -0.94 25.38
CA ILE A 226 8.44 -0.88 24.92
C ILE A 226 8.45 -0.72 23.39
N THR A 227 7.65 -1.54 22.71
CA THR A 227 7.38 -1.37 21.28
C THR A 227 5.99 -0.77 21.06
N ILE A 228 5.89 0.26 20.23
CA ILE A 228 4.63 0.87 19.80
C ILE A 228 4.48 0.66 18.28
N ALA A 229 3.26 0.39 17.81
CA ALA A 229 2.95 0.30 16.38
C ALA A 229 1.83 1.26 15.98
N SER A 230 1.90 1.77 14.75
CA SER A 230 0.81 2.43 14.04
C SER A 230 0.37 1.56 12.87
N PHE A 231 -0.92 1.26 12.77
CA PHE A 231 -1.40 0.31 11.77
C PHE A 231 -2.80 0.67 11.25
N ASN A 232 -2.89 1.05 9.97
CA ASN A 232 -4.16 1.13 9.24
C ASN A 232 -4.58 -0.29 8.86
N VAL A 233 -5.77 -0.72 9.29
CA VAL A 233 -6.27 -2.09 9.13
C VAL A 233 -7.25 -2.29 7.96
N LEU A 234 -7.28 -1.35 7.01
CA LEU A 234 -8.04 -1.43 5.74
C LEU A 234 -9.53 -1.71 5.93
N ASN A 235 -10.27 -0.74 6.44
CA ASN A 235 -11.71 -0.80 6.72
C ASN A 235 -12.10 -2.09 7.44
N TYR A 236 -11.58 -2.33 8.63
CA TYR A 236 -12.01 -3.44 9.46
C TYR A 236 -13.38 -3.15 10.08
N PHE A 237 -14.42 -3.52 9.34
CA PHE A 237 -15.80 -3.43 9.78
C PHE A 237 -16.33 -4.81 10.12
N THR A 238 -17.07 -4.85 11.22
CA THR A 238 -17.84 -6.02 11.64
C THR A 238 -19.22 -6.06 11.02
N THR A 239 -19.74 -4.93 10.57
CA THR A 239 -20.91 -4.88 9.71
C THR A 239 -20.53 -5.31 8.30
N ILE A 240 -21.18 -6.36 7.80
CA ILE A 240 -21.00 -6.85 6.42
C ILE A 240 -21.54 -5.82 5.42
N ASP A 241 -20.75 -5.50 4.41
CA ASP A 241 -21.15 -4.61 3.32
C ASP A 241 -22.13 -5.31 2.36
N ASP A 242 -23.36 -4.83 2.30
CA ASP A 242 -24.40 -5.30 1.37
C ASP A 242 -24.56 -4.38 0.14
N GLY A 243 -23.66 -3.40 0.00
CA GLY A 243 -23.66 -2.36 -1.03
C GLY A 243 -24.68 -1.24 -0.81
N GLN A 244 -25.43 -1.24 0.29
CA GLN A 244 -26.54 -0.30 0.56
C GLN A 244 -26.52 0.29 1.98
N ASN A 245 -25.96 -0.42 2.95
CA ASN A 245 -25.91 -0.02 4.36
C ASN A 245 -24.79 0.98 4.70
N GLY A 246 -23.89 1.26 3.75
CA GLY A 246 -22.77 2.18 3.93
C GLY A 246 -21.64 1.62 4.79
N ALA A 247 -21.66 0.33 5.11
CA ALA A 247 -20.50 -0.36 5.65
C ALA A 247 -19.36 -0.35 4.63
N ARG A 248 -18.14 -0.53 5.12
CA ARG A 248 -16.93 -0.53 4.30
C ARG A 248 -16.13 -1.76 4.72
N GLY A 249 -15.52 -2.50 3.80
CA GLY A 249 -14.71 -3.66 4.16
C GLY A 249 -15.27 -4.95 3.57
N ALA A 250 -15.35 -6.00 4.38
CA ALA A 250 -15.80 -7.32 3.95
C ALA A 250 -17.28 -7.34 3.51
N ASP A 251 -17.55 -7.98 2.37
CA ASP A 251 -18.91 -8.15 1.82
C ASP A 251 -19.58 -9.48 2.23
N SER A 252 -18.86 -10.30 3.00
CA SER A 252 -19.36 -11.54 3.58
C SER A 252 -18.64 -11.92 4.87
N GLU A 253 -19.26 -12.76 5.69
CA GLU A 253 -18.63 -13.27 6.93
C GLU A 253 -17.33 -14.06 6.65
N SER A 254 -17.24 -14.71 5.48
CA SER A 254 -16.05 -15.42 5.02
C SER A 254 -14.89 -14.44 4.81
N GLU A 255 -15.16 -13.31 4.16
CA GLU A 255 -14.18 -12.25 3.98
C GLU A 255 -13.78 -11.57 5.29
N LEU A 256 -14.74 -11.29 6.16
CA LEU A 256 -14.48 -10.73 7.49
C LEU A 256 -13.54 -11.66 8.28
N SER A 257 -13.80 -12.96 8.25
CA SER A 257 -12.94 -13.96 8.88
C SER A 257 -11.53 -13.99 8.25
N ARG A 258 -11.43 -13.83 6.92
CA ARG A 258 -10.13 -13.76 6.23
C ARG A 258 -9.34 -12.52 6.61
N GLN A 259 -10.01 -11.37 6.71
CA GLN A 259 -9.44 -10.09 7.10
C GLN A 259 -8.94 -10.13 8.55
N GLU A 260 -9.81 -10.56 9.47
CA GLU A 260 -9.49 -10.71 10.90
C GLU A 260 -8.27 -11.61 11.11
N ALA A 261 -8.18 -12.74 10.40
CA ALA A 261 -7.04 -13.65 10.49
C ALA A 261 -5.73 -12.99 10.05
N LYS A 262 -5.75 -12.20 8.97
CA LYS A 262 -4.56 -11.46 8.49
C LYS A 262 -4.15 -10.35 9.43
N ILE A 263 -5.09 -9.54 9.91
CA ILE A 263 -4.83 -8.46 10.88
C ILE A 263 -4.27 -9.07 12.18
N THR A 264 -4.85 -10.16 12.67
CA THR A 264 -4.38 -10.88 13.86
C THR A 264 -2.94 -11.37 13.68
N ALA A 265 -2.63 -12.00 12.54
CA ALA A 265 -1.27 -12.44 12.22
C ALA A 265 -0.28 -11.25 12.14
N ALA A 266 -0.69 -10.12 11.55
CA ALA A 266 0.12 -8.90 11.50
C ALA A 266 0.40 -8.33 12.89
N ILE A 267 -0.62 -8.16 13.74
CA ILE A 267 -0.45 -7.64 15.11
C ILE A 267 0.42 -8.58 15.96
N GLN A 268 0.28 -9.89 15.80
CA GLN A 268 1.17 -10.85 16.46
C GLN A 268 2.62 -10.72 15.98
N GLY A 269 2.83 -10.59 14.68
CA GLY A 269 4.15 -10.39 14.09
C GLY A 269 4.80 -9.06 14.46
N LEU A 270 4.01 -8.00 14.67
CA LEU A 270 4.49 -6.70 15.14
C LEU A 270 5.13 -6.81 16.53
N GLN A 271 4.60 -7.70 17.38
CA GLN A 271 5.04 -7.87 18.77
C GLN A 271 5.04 -6.54 19.55
N ALA A 272 4.10 -5.65 19.22
CA ALA A 272 3.98 -4.35 19.87
C ALA A 272 3.25 -4.46 21.22
N ASP A 273 3.66 -3.61 22.16
CA ASP A 273 3.05 -3.48 23.47
C ASP A 273 1.87 -2.49 23.46
N VAL A 274 1.90 -1.49 22.57
CA VAL A 274 0.81 -0.54 22.28
C VAL A 274 0.62 -0.44 20.78
N ILE A 275 -0.62 -0.51 20.29
CA ILE A 275 -0.94 -0.39 18.86
C ILE A 275 -2.01 0.69 18.68
N GLY A 276 -1.67 1.74 17.93
CA GLY A 276 -2.63 2.67 17.36
C GLY A 276 -3.21 2.11 16.07
N LEU A 277 -4.53 2.03 16.01
CA LEU A 277 -5.28 1.46 14.89
C LEU A 277 -5.99 2.58 14.12
N MET A 278 -5.93 2.53 12.80
CA MET A 278 -6.73 3.34 11.90
C MET A 278 -7.63 2.43 11.07
N GLU A 279 -8.78 2.95 10.62
CA GLU A 279 -9.76 2.19 9.83
C GLU A 279 -10.49 1.08 10.58
N LEU A 280 -10.78 1.32 11.86
CA LEU A 280 -11.79 0.55 12.58
C LEU A 280 -13.19 1.10 12.27
N GLU A 281 -14.17 0.22 12.15
CA GLU A 281 -15.56 0.66 12.20
C GLU A 281 -15.85 1.43 13.50
N ASN A 282 -16.64 2.49 13.40
CA ASN A 282 -17.00 3.34 14.52
C ASN A 282 -18.07 2.71 15.43
N ASN A 283 -17.70 1.59 16.04
CA ASN A 283 -18.42 0.93 17.12
C ASN A 283 -17.40 0.25 18.08
N ILE A 284 -17.90 -0.23 19.22
CA ILE A 284 -17.06 -0.94 20.20
C ILE A 284 -16.84 -2.42 19.81
N ASP A 285 -17.82 -3.01 19.13
CA ASP A 285 -17.83 -4.43 18.73
C ASP A 285 -16.63 -4.79 17.83
N ALA A 286 -16.20 -3.90 16.93
CA ALA A 286 -15.04 -4.11 16.07
C ALA A 286 -13.75 -4.25 16.88
N GLU A 287 -13.52 -3.38 17.87
CA GLU A 287 -12.36 -3.45 18.74
C GLU A 287 -12.40 -4.67 19.66
N GLU A 288 -13.55 -4.95 20.27
CA GLU A 288 -13.73 -6.12 21.14
C GLU A 288 -13.55 -7.44 20.37
N ARG A 289 -14.06 -7.53 19.14
CA ARG A 289 -13.91 -8.69 18.27
C ARG A 289 -12.44 -8.93 17.92
N LEU A 290 -11.72 -7.88 17.51
CA LEU A 290 -10.29 -7.97 17.20
C LEU A 290 -9.47 -8.41 18.44
N ILE A 291 -9.75 -7.83 19.61
CA ILE A 291 -9.10 -8.21 20.87
C ILE A 291 -9.39 -9.68 21.23
N ALA A 292 -10.64 -10.13 21.04
CA ALA A 292 -11.02 -11.51 21.28
C ALA A 292 -10.25 -12.46 20.35
N ALA A 293 -10.12 -12.14 19.06
CA ALA A 293 -9.34 -12.91 18.09
C ALA A 293 -7.84 -12.98 18.45
N LEU A 294 -7.25 -11.85 18.86
CA LEU A 294 -5.86 -11.78 19.32
C LEU A 294 -5.61 -12.64 20.57
N ASN A 295 -6.44 -12.48 21.59
CA ASN A 295 -6.33 -13.22 22.84
C ASN A 295 -6.61 -14.72 22.67
N LYS A 296 -7.53 -15.08 21.77
CA LYS A 296 -7.78 -16.47 21.39
C LYS A 296 -6.54 -17.09 20.74
N THR A 297 -5.93 -16.39 19.79
CA THR A 297 -4.74 -16.89 19.08
C THR A 297 -3.52 -16.99 19.99
N LEU A 298 -3.41 -16.12 21.01
CA LEU A 298 -2.34 -16.20 22.02
C LEU A 298 -2.62 -17.17 23.17
N GLU A 299 -3.83 -17.72 23.27
CA GLU A 299 -4.33 -18.50 24.41
C GLU A 299 -4.13 -17.77 25.77
N LYS A 300 -4.20 -16.44 25.74
CA LYS A 300 -3.95 -15.55 26.89
C LYS A 300 -4.83 -14.31 26.79
N ASN A 301 -5.29 -13.80 27.93
CA ASN A 301 -6.09 -12.58 28.01
C ASN A 301 -5.21 -11.35 28.30
N VAL A 302 -4.27 -11.04 27.39
CA VAL A 302 -3.26 -9.98 27.59
C VAL A 302 -3.56 -8.71 26.80
N TYR A 303 -4.16 -8.81 25.61
CA TYR A 303 -4.59 -7.64 24.86
C TYR A 303 -5.85 -7.04 25.48
N LYS A 304 -5.86 -5.71 25.59
CA LYS A 304 -6.96 -4.88 26.05
C LYS A 304 -7.13 -3.70 25.12
N GLY A 305 -8.35 -3.19 25.02
CA GLY A 305 -8.67 -1.95 24.31
C GLY A 305 -8.74 -0.78 25.28
N CYS A 306 -8.48 0.42 24.76
CA CYS A 306 -8.79 1.65 25.48
C CYS A 306 -10.29 1.99 25.42
N GLY A 307 -11.05 1.39 24.50
CA GLY A 307 -12.47 1.67 24.31
C GLY A 307 -12.74 2.99 23.59
N ILE A 308 -14.02 3.33 23.49
CA ILE A 308 -14.47 4.61 22.91
C ILE A 308 -14.45 5.68 24.01
N PRO A 309 -13.67 6.77 23.85
CA PRO A 309 -13.62 7.83 24.85
C PRO A 309 -14.97 8.50 25.09
N LYS A 310 -15.14 9.05 26.30
CA LYS A 310 -16.34 9.82 26.64
C LYS A 310 -16.47 11.06 25.75
N GLY A 311 -17.65 11.25 25.15
CA GLY A 311 -17.95 12.40 24.31
C GLY A 311 -17.48 12.27 22.86
N PHE A 312 -16.94 11.11 22.45
CA PHE A 312 -16.47 10.85 21.10
C PHE A 312 -17.55 11.15 20.05
N ASP A 313 -18.78 10.67 20.25
CA ASP A 313 -19.94 10.86 19.36
C ASP A 313 -20.34 12.33 19.12
N LYS A 314 -19.86 13.25 19.95
CA LYS A 314 -20.17 14.69 19.88
C LYS A 314 -18.98 15.53 19.42
N SER A 315 -17.80 14.91 19.32
CA SER A 315 -16.58 15.59 18.88
C SER A 315 -16.56 15.76 17.36
N PRO A 316 -15.91 16.80 16.83
CA PRO A 316 -15.70 16.96 15.39
C PRO A 316 -15.02 15.74 14.77
N GLY A 317 -15.71 15.08 13.82
CA GLY A 317 -15.23 13.85 13.16
C GLY A 317 -15.51 12.55 13.93
N GLY A 318 -16.21 12.64 15.07
CA GLY A 318 -16.57 11.48 15.89
C GLY A 318 -17.77 10.70 15.36
N ASP A 319 -18.47 11.25 14.36
CA ASP A 319 -19.60 10.67 13.65
C ASP A 319 -19.21 9.97 12.34
N ASP A 320 -17.94 10.02 11.92
CA ASP A 320 -17.47 9.26 10.75
C ASP A 320 -17.67 7.75 10.98
N SER A 321 -18.05 7.03 9.93
CA SER A 321 -18.18 5.56 9.96
C SER A 321 -16.91 4.83 10.39
N ILE A 322 -15.75 5.49 10.27
CA ILE A 322 -14.43 5.02 10.64
C ILE A 322 -13.96 5.80 11.86
N ARG A 323 -13.34 5.09 12.81
CA ARG A 323 -12.59 5.70 13.91
C ARG A 323 -11.16 5.19 13.98
N VAL A 324 -10.37 5.88 14.78
CA VAL A 324 -9.10 5.35 15.30
C VAL A 324 -9.33 4.63 16.62
N GLY A 325 -8.37 3.81 17.03
CA GLY A 325 -8.41 3.09 18.31
C GLY A 325 -7.03 2.85 18.88
N ILE A 326 -6.97 2.46 20.16
CA ILE A 326 -5.74 2.04 20.82
C ILE A 326 -5.98 0.71 21.51
N ILE A 327 -5.18 -0.29 21.18
CA ILE A 327 -5.09 -1.55 21.92
C ILE A 327 -3.70 -1.68 22.53
N TYR A 328 -3.58 -2.44 23.61
CA TYR A 328 -2.32 -2.61 24.33
C TYR A 328 -2.24 -3.95 25.04
N ARG A 329 -1.01 -4.33 25.40
CA ARG A 329 -0.71 -5.49 26.22
C ARG A 329 -0.67 -5.12 27.70
N ALA A 330 -1.65 -5.59 28.47
CA ALA A 330 -1.79 -5.30 29.89
C ALA A 330 -0.69 -5.94 30.77
N ASP A 331 0.07 -6.90 30.25
CA ASP A 331 1.25 -7.47 30.90
C ASP A 331 2.52 -6.61 30.69
N ARG A 332 2.46 -5.57 29.84
CA ARG A 332 3.61 -4.78 29.40
C ARG A 332 3.49 -3.31 29.76
N VAL A 333 2.30 -2.76 29.63
CA VAL A 333 1.98 -1.37 29.99
C VAL A 333 0.67 -1.29 30.78
N SER A 334 0.52 -0.20 31.53
CA SER A 334 -0.73 0.15 32.20
C SER A 334 -1.15 1.56 31.78
N PRO A 335 -2.44 1.79 31.47
CA PRO A 335 -2.93 3.13 31.19
C PRO A 335 -2.86 4.01 32.45
N VAL A 336 -2.52 5.28 32.25
CA VAL A 336 -2.51 6.32 33.29
C VAL A 336 -3.66 7.28 32.99
N GLY A 337 -4.70 7.23 33.83
CA GLY A 337 -5.94 7.98 33.61
C GLY A 337 -6.83 7.37 32.53
N GLU A 338 -7.97 8.01 32.30
CA GLU A 338 -8.94 7.61 31.28
C GLU A 338 -8.45 7.95 29.86
N VAL A 339 -8.89 7.17 28.88
CA VAL A 339 -8.73 7.52 27.47
C VAL A 339 -9.48 8.82 27.15
N SER A 340 -8.91 9.64 26.28
CA SER A 340 -9.45 10.94 25.92
C SER A 340 -9.40 11.17 24.41
N ILE A 341 -9.97 12.30 23.97
CA ILE A 341 -9.96 12.76 22.59
C ILE A 341 -9.19 14.06 22.46
N LEU A 342 -8.69 14.33 21.26
CA LEU A 342 -8.38 15.67 20.82
C LEU A 342 -9.64 16.27 20.18
N ASP A 343 -10.32 17.14 20.91
CA ASP A 343 -11.58 17.79 20.50
C ASP A 343 -11.29 19.13 19.80
N ASP A 344 -11.17 19.11 18.47
CA ASP A 344 -10.86 20.29 17.65
C ASP A 344 -11.59 20.26 16.31
N GLU A 345 -12.11 21.42 15.89
CA GLU A 345 -12.91 21.59 14.66
C GLU A 345 -12.13 21.23 13.38
N ALA A 346 -10.80 21.25 13.40
CA ALA A 346 -9.99 20.80 12.27
C ALA A 346 -10.30 19.35 11.84
N PHE A 347 -10.87 18.54 12.73
CA PHE A 347 -11.24 17.15 12.48
C PHE A 347 -12.69 16.95 12.03
N SER A 348 -13.52 17.99 11.89
CA SER A 348 -14.95 17.87 11.50
C SER A 348 -15.20 17.23 10.13
N ILE A 349 -14.19 17.17 9.27
CA ILE A 349 -14.24 16.49 7.97
C ILE A 349 -13.34 15.26 7.90
N ALA A 350 -12.90 14.76 9.05
CA ALA A 350 -12.01 13.63 9.21
C ALA A 350 -12.46 12.81 10.43
N ARG A 351 -11.50 12.24 11.17
CA ARG A 351 -11.75 11.35 12.31
C ARG A 351 -11.14 11.95 13.55
N THR A 352 -11.87 11.92 14.67
CA THR A 352 -11.40 12.42 15.96
C THR A 352 -10.16 11.64 16.44
N PRO A 353 -9.05 12.31 16.79
CA PRO A 353 -7.89 11.65 17.38
C PRO A 353 -8.17 11.10 18.78
N VAL A 354 -7.56 9.96 19.10
CA VAL A 354 -7.66 9.32 20.43
C VAL A 354 -6.32 9.43 21.14
N VAL A 355 -6.37 9.75 22.44
CA VAL A 355 -5.20 10.00 23.28
C VAL A 355 -5.21 9.10 24.51
N GLN A 356 -4.12 8.40 24.76
CA GLN A 356 -3.90 7.63 25.98
C GLN A 356 -2.47 7.78 26.48
N THR A 357 -2.33 7.94 27.80
CA THR A 357 -1.02 7.86 28.47
C THR A 357 -0.81 6.47 29.06
N PHE A 358 0.39 5.93 28.93
CA PHE A 358 0.81 4.64 29.45
C PHE A 358 2.06 4.77 30.31
N VAL A 359 2.27 3.78 31.18
CA VAL A 359 3.54 3.52 31.87
C VAL A 359 3.88 2.04 31.77
N SER A 360 5.17 1.69 31.70
CA SER A 360 5.58 0.28 31.75
C SER A 360 5.13 -0.38 33.04
N THR A 361 4.70 -1.65 32.97
CA THR A 361 4.46 -2.48 34.17
C THR A 361 5.72 -2.73 34.98
N GLN A 362 6.90 -2.46 34.41
CA GLN A 362 8.21 -2.56 35.07
C GLN A 362 8.70 -1.21 35.65
N GLY A 363 7.87 -0.18 35.65
CA GLY A 363 8.25 1.19 36.03
C GLY A 363 8.98 1.94 34.91
N GLY A 364 9.15 3.25 35.08
CA GLY A 364 9.70 4.13 34.05
C GLY A 364 8.95 5.46 33.99
N ARG A 365 9.22 6.26 32.96
CA ARG A 365 8.53 7.52 32.69
C ARG A 365 7.25 7.25 31.88
N PRO A 366 6.11 7.87 32.22
CA PRO A 366 4.92 7.74 31.40
C PRO A 366 5.14 8.34 30.00
N PHE A 367 4.44 7.81 29.00
CA PHE A 367 4.42 8.33 27.64
C PHE A 367 2.99 8.38 27.12
N THR A 368 2.68 9.39 26.31
CA THR A 368 1.36 9.62 25.73
C THR A 368 1.40 9.27 24.24
N VAL A 369 0.38 8.57 23.75
CA VAL A 369 0.18 8.27 22.33
C VAL A 369 -1.06 8.99 21.85
N ILE A 370 -0.93 9.74 20.75
CA ILE A 370 -2.00 10.41 20.01
C ILE A 370 -2.13 9.69 18.67
N VAL A 371 -3.25 8.98 18.45
CA VAL A 371 -3.52 8.26 17.21
C VAL A 371 -4.41 9.09 16.30
N ASN A 372 -4.02 9.20 15.03
CA ASN A 372 -4.65 10.09 14.06
C ASN A 372 -5.04 9.34 12.78
N HIS A 373 -6.09 9.81 12.12
CA HIS A 373 -6.39 9.47 10.73
C HIS A 373 -6.93 10.72 10.03
N PHE A 374 -6.03 11.40 9.30
CA PHE A 374 -6.33 12.69 8.70
C PHE A 374 -7.28 12.60 7.52
N LYS A 375 -7.72 13.76 7.03
CA LYS A 375 -8.57 13.84 5.84
C LYS A 375 -7.82 13.26 4.62
N SER A 376 -8.45 12.30 3.94
CA SER A 376 -7.88 11.71 2.73
C SER A 376 -7.60 12.71 1.61
N LYS A 377 -6.62 12.41 0.75
CA LYS A 377 -6.20 13.25 -0.40
C LYS A 377 -7.26 13.34 -1.53
N GLY A 378 -8.28 12.47 -1.51
CA GLY A 378 -9.34 12.40 -2.52
C GLY A 378 -10.52 13.36 -2.29
N GLY A 379 -11.46 13.39 -3.24
CA GLY A 379 -12.70 14.17 -3.15
C GLY A 379 -12.61 15.61 -3.66
N ALA A 380 -11.67 15.90 -4.57
CA ALA A 380 -11.43 17.25 -5.09
C ALA A 380 -12.68 17.92 -5.69
N SER A 381 -13.64 17.16 -6.23
CA SER A 381 -14.88 17.67 -6.80
C SER A 381 -15.76 18.39 -5.77
N SER A 382 -15.85 17.84 -4.55
CA SER A 382 -16.64 18.39 -3.42
C SER A 382 -15.86 19.35 -2.53
N ALA A 383 -14.55 19.52 -2.75
CA ALA A 383 -13.72 20.39 -1.93
C ALA A 383 -14.12 21.88 -2.07
N ASN A 384 -14.11 22.60 -0.94
CA ASN A 384 -14.24 24.06 -0.91
C ASN A 384 -12.97 24.74 -1.45
N ALA A 385 -12.99 26.08 -1.61
CA ALA A 385 -11.89 26.82 -2.23
C ALA A 385 -10.53 26.59 -1.56
N ALA A 386 -10.49 26.50 -0.22
CA ALA A 386 -9.25 26.26 0.52
C ALA A 386 -8.69 24.83 0.30
N ASN A 387 -9.57 23.87 0.05
CA ASN A 387 -9.25 22.45 -0.07
C ASN A 387 -9.22 21.94 -1.52
N LYS A 388 -9.41 22.80 -2.51
CA LYS A 388 -9.19 22.42 -3.90
C LYS A 388 -7.74 22.00 -4.11
N ASP A 389 -7.54 21.06 -5.01
CA ASP A 389 -6.21 20.74 -5.51
C ASP A 389 -5.63 21.98 -6.19
N LYS A 390 -4.45 22.40 -5.74
CA LYS A 390 -3.74 23.59 -6.24
C LYS A 390 -2.75 23.26 -7.35
N GLY A 391 -2.58 21.98 -7.69
CA GLY A 391 -1.57 21.53 -8.65
C GLY A 391 -0.14 21.63 -8.12
N ASP A 392 0.02 21.63 -6.79
CA ASP A 392 1.30 21.70 -6.08
C ASP A 392 1.86 20.31 -5.72
N GLY A 393 1.22 19.24 -6.19
CA GLY A 393 1.56 17.85 -5.90
C GLY A 393 0.99 17.32 -4.58
N GLN A 394 0.33 18.17 -3.79
CA GLN A 394 -0.17 17.80 -2.47
C GLN A 394 -1.60 17.25 -2.52
N ALA A 395 -2.27 17.33 -3.66
CA ALA A 395 -3.67 16.93 -3.90
C ALA A 395 -4.70 17.76 -3.09
N ALA A 396 -5.98 17.37 -3.16
CA ALA A 396 -7.04 18.06 -2.44
C ALA A 396 -6.90 17.92 -0.92
N TYR A 397 -7.61 18.79 -0.20
CA TYR A 397 -7.67 18.82 1.26
C TYR A 397 -6.32 19.02 1.99
N ASN A 398 -5.30 19.56 1.32
CA ASN A 398 -4.03 19.84 1.96
C ASN A 398 -4.15 20.88 3.09
N ALA A 399 -4.95 21.92 2.88
CA ALA A 399 -5.22 22.94 3.90
C ALA A 399 -5.87 22.35 5.16
N ALA A 400 -6.81 21.40 5.00
CA ALA A 400 -7.40 20.68 6.12
C ALA A 400 -6.37 19.83 6.87
N ARG A 401 -5.60 19.00 6.15
CA ARG A 401 -4.55 18.17 6.77
C ARG A 401 -3.53 19.02 7.54
N ARG A 402 -3.16 20.19 7.01
CA ARG A 402 -2.30 21.15 7.69
C ARG A 402 -2.93 21.72 8.96
N ALA A 403 -4.22 22.06 8.92
CA ALA A 403 -4.95 22.50 10.12
C ALA A 403 -5.00 21.40 11.18
N GLN A 404 -5.16 20.14 10.78
CA GLN A 404 -5.13 18.98 11.69
C GLN A 404 -3.76 18.83 12.36
N SER A 405 -2.65 18.99 11.63
CA SER A 405 -1.30 19.02 12.22
C SER A 405 -1.13 20.14 13.26
N LEU A 406 -1.61 21.35 12.95
CA LEU A 406 -1.52 22.49 13.86
C LEU A 406 -2.38 22.27 15.13
N ALA A 407 -3.57 21.70 14.99
CA ALA A 407 -4.43 21.33 16.12
C ALA A 407 -3.75 20.34 17.08
N ILE A 408 -3.02 19.34 16.55
CA ILE A 408 -2.19 18.45 17.37
C ILE A 408 -1.11 19.22 18.13
N CYS A 409 -0.41 20.11 17.45
CA CYS A 409 0.65 20.91 18.07
C CYS A 409 0.10 21.78 19.20
N ASP A 410 -1.06 22.40 18.99
CA ASP A 410 -1.72 23.24 20.00
C ASP A 410 -2.26 22.42 21.16
N TYR A 411 -2.83 21.23 20.91
CA TYR A 411 -3.21 20.28 21.96
C TYR A 411 -2.01 19.92 22.84
N ILE A 412 -0.86 19.61 22.22
CA ILE A 412 0.37 19.26 22.95
C ILE A 412 0.82 20.45 23.81
N LYS A 413 0.90 21.67 23.26
CA LYS A 413 1.29 22.86 24.03
C LYS A 413 0.36 23.13 25.23
N GLN A 414 -0.94 22.95 25.06
CA GLN A 414 -1.94 23.23 26.10
C GLN A 414 -1.94 22.18 27.22
N ASN A 415 -1.86 20.89 26.86
CA ASN A 415 -2.05 19.78 27.80
C ASN A 415 -0.73 19.22 28.35
N HIS A 416 0.39 19.51 27.68
CA HIS A 416 1.72 19.05 28.04
C HIS A 416 2.64 20.25 28.30
N GLN A 417 2.28 21.04 29.32
CA GLN A 417 2.83 22.36 29.71
C GLN A 417 4.36 22.49 29.70
N ASN A 418 5.11 21.39 29.86
CA ASN A 418 6.54 21.34 29.60
C ASN A 418 6.81 20.38 28.44
N THR A 419 6.63 20.86 27.21
CA THR A 419 6.74 20.06 25.98
C THR A 419 8.13 19.43 25.83
N GLU A 420 9.18 20.12 26.31
CA GLU A 420 10.56 19.62 26.33
C GLU A 420 10.77 18.43 27.27
N GLN A 421 9.90 18.25 28.28
CA GLN A 421 9.97 17.12 29.22
C GLN A 421 8.89 16.08 28.97
N SER A 422 7.80 16.45 28.32
CA SER A 422 6.67 15.58 28.04
C SER A 422 7.05 14.55 26.99
N ARG A 423 6.64 13.29 27.21
CA ARG A 423 6.93 12.20 26.29
C ARG A 423 5.67 11.91 25.48
N VAL A 424 5.53 12.55 24.32
CA VAL A 424 4.34 12.41 23.47
C VAL A 424 4.77 11.84 22.13
N LEU A 425 4.03 10.84 21.68
CA LEU A 425 4.13 10.21 20.37
C LEU A 425 2.85 10.51 19.58
N VAL A 426 3.00 11.10 18.40
CA VAL A 426 1.94 11.32 17.42
C VAL A 426 2.13 10.28 16.33
N ILE A 427 1.16 9.39 16.18
CA ILE A 427 1.18 8.35 15.15
C ILE A 427 -0.10 8.36 14.33
N GLY A 428 -0.03 7.82 13.12
CA GLY A 428 -1.23 7.55 12.34
C GLY A 428 -1.03 7.72 10.85
N ASP A 429 -2.11 7.47 10.11
CA ASP A 429 -2.22 7.84 8.70
C ASP A 429 -2.53 9.34 8.61
N LEU A 430 -1.50 10.13 8.34
CA LEU A 430 -1.61 11.58 8.18
C LEU A 430 -2.04 11.98 6.77
N ASN A 431 -2.19 11.01 5.86
CA ASN A 431 -2.58 11.21 4.47
C ASN A 431 -1.72 12.29 3.77
N ALA A 432 -0.45 12.42 4.13
CA ALA A 432 0.46 13.43 3.61
C ALA A 432 1.84 12.81 3.38
N TYR A 433 2.48 13.14 2.24
CA TYR A 433 3.84 12.69 1.97
C TYR A 433 4.87 13.55 2.73
N GLN A 434 6.11 13.05 2.82
CA GLN A 434 7.16 13.55 3.72
C GLN A 434 7.44 15.06 3.66
N GLN A 435 7.31 15.67 2.48
CA GLN A 435 7.61 17.08 2.25
C GLN A 435 6.34 17.90 1.99
N GLU A 436 5.18 17.43 2.45
CA GLU A 436 3.93 18.17 2.33
C GLU A 436 3.67 19.04 3.55
N ASP A 437 2.90 20.13 3.36
CA ASP A 437 2.58 21.13 4.37
C ASP A 437 2.18 20.55 5.75
N PRO A 438 1.39 19.45 5.86
CA PRO A 438 1.02 18.89 7.16
C PRO A 438 2.23 18.35 7.93
N ILE A 439 3.23 17.81 7.24
CA ILE A 439 4.45 17.28 7.85
C ILE A 439 5.37 18.44 8.27
N ASP A 440 5.53 19.44 7.41
CA ASP A 440 6.25 20.68 7.72
C ASP A 440 5.67 21.40 8.92
N ALA A 441 4.34 21.44 9.04
CA ALA A 441 3.67 22.05 10.18
C ALA A 441 4.02 21.35 11.50
N LEU A 442 4.16 20.02 11.51
CA LEU A 442 4.60 19.28 12.70
C LEU A 442 6.08 19.58 13.03
N ARG A 443 6.96 19.54 12.02
CA ARG A 443 8.40 19.83 12.16
C ARG A 443 8.64 21.26 12.66
N ALA A 444 7.96 22.24 12.06
CA ALA A 444 8.04 23.67 12.42
C ALA A 444 7.60 23.94 13.88
N ASN A 445 6.75 23.08 14.44
CA ASN A 445 6.29 23.16 15.83
C ASN A 445 7.15 22.33 16.81
N GLY A 446 8.32 21.87 16.37
CA GLY A 446 9.33 21.23 17.23
C GLY A 446 9.09 19.75 17.49
N LEU A 447 8.18 19.11 16.75
CA LEU A 447 8.07 17.65 16.76
C LEU A 447 9.17 17.05 15.88
N VAL A 448 9.78 15.99 16.38
CA VAL A 448 10.85 15.25 15.71
C VAL A 448 10.22 14.14 14.90
N ASP A 449 10.47 14.13 13.60
CA ASP A 449 10.13 13.01 12.74
C ASP A 449 11.02 11.81 13.06
N LEU A 450 10.41 10.66 13.35
CA LEU A 450 11.15 9.44 13.67
C LEU A 450 11.60 8.67 12.43
N HIS A 451 11.01 8.91 11.26
CA HIS A 451 11.44 8.36 9.97
C HIS A 451 12.83 8.90 9.57
N ASP A 452 13.07 10.20 9.78
CA ASP A 452 14.37 10.82 9.48
C ASP A 452 15.52 10.29 10.36
N ARG A 453 15.23 9.79 11.57
CA ARG A 453 16.23 9.15 12.43
C ARG A 453 16.58 7.73 11.99
N GLY A 454 15.62 6.99 11.44
CA GLY A 454 15.84 5.66 10.84
C GLY A 454 16.78 5.72 9.63
N ARG A 455 16.63 6.76 8.80
CA ARG A 455 17.49 7.01 7.62
C ARG A 455 18.98 7.15 7.93
N GLN A 456 19.35 7.61 9.13
CA GLN A 456 20.76 7.73 9.53
C GLN A 456 21.37 6.39 9.98
N SER A 457 20.54 5.41 10.33
CA SER A 457 20.98 4.09 10.84
C SER A 457 20.92 2.96 9.81
N ALA A 458 20.26 3.14 8.67
CA ALA A 458 20.12 2.11 7.65
C ALA A 458 21.35 2.05 6.72
N SER A 459 22.05 0.91 6.73
CA SER A 459 23.11 0.60 5.78
C SER A 459 22.55 0.47 4.36
N SER A 460 22.80 1.47 3.51
CA SER A 460 23.03 1.52 2.04
C SER A 460 22.44 0.50 1.04
N GLU A 461 21.75 -0.57 1.40
CA GLU A 461 21.14 -1.51 0.44
C GLU A 461 19.70 -1.14 0.06
N SER A 462 19.03 -0.32 0.87
CA SER A 462 17.80 0.40 0.52
C SER A 462 18.11 1.90 0.46
N GLY A 463 18.77 2.34 -0.61
CA GLY A 463 18.95 3.77 -0.91
C GLY A 463 17.64 4.50 -1.25
N GLY A 464 16.52 4.12 -0.64
CA GLY A 464 15.17 4.57 -0.97
C GLY A 464 14.53 5.32 0.18
N THR A 465 13.87 6.42 -0.16
CA THR A 465 12.88 7.11 0.69
C THR A 465 11.94 6.12 1.34
N GLU A 466 11.69 6.29 2.65
CA GLU A 466 10.71 5.51 3.41
C GLU A 466 9.30 5.67 2.79
N TYR A 467 8.54 4.57 2.74
CA TYR A 467 7.19 4.54 2.18
C TYR A 467 6.30 3.57 2.94
N THR A 468 5.03 3.89 3.06
CA THR A 468 4.02 2.99 3.66
C THR A 468 2.89 2.67 2.71
N PHE A 469 2.86 3.31 1.55
CA PHE A 469 1.78 3.20 0.57
C PHE A 469 2.31 3.32 -0.87
N VAL A 470 1.62 2.68 -1.81
CA VAL A 470 1.88 2.81 -3.26
C VAL A 470 0.62 3.22 -3.99
N TYR A 471 0.69 4.36 -4.67
CA TYR A 471 -0.42 4.91 -5.46
C TYR A 471 -0.01 5.11 -6.91
N TYR A 472 -0.74 4.50 -7.85
CA TYR A 472 -0.45 4.58 -9.29
C TYR A 472 1.04 4.38 -9.61
N ALA A 473 1.60 3.28 -9.12
CA ALA A 473 3.00 2.88 -9.30
C ALA A 473 4.06 3.72 -8.56
N GLN A 474 3.66 4.69 -7.74
CA GLN A 474 4.57 5.59 -7.04
C GLN A 474 4.49 5.35 -5.53
N SER A 475 5.65 5.15 -4.90
CA SER A 475 5.77 4.87 -3.46
C SER A 475 5.93 6.16 -2.65
N GLY A 476 5.28 6.24 -1.48
CA GLY A 476 5.44 7.33 -0.53
C GLY A 476 4.91 6.97 0.86
N SER A 477 5.27 7.74 1.89
CA SER A 477 4.79 7.54 3.27
C SER A 477 3.53 8.34 3.51
N LEU A 478 2.44 7.69 3.92
CA LEU A 478 1.23 8.34 4.41
C LEU A 478 1.07 8.17 5.93
N ASP A 479 1.62 7.09 6.47
CA ASP A 479 1.67 6.82 7.89
C ASP A 479 2.96 7.40 8.44
N HIS A 480 2.91 8.01 9.61
CA HIS A 480 4.05 8.70 10.21
C HIS A 480 4.11 8.52 11.72
N ALA A 481 5.30 8.74 12.28
CA ALA A 481 5.53 8.81 13.71
C ALA A 481 6.37 10.05 14.07
N PHE A 482 5.77 10.95 14.84
CA PHE A 482 6.44 12.14 15.38
C PHE A 482 6.51 12.06 16.90
N ALA A 483 7.59 12.59 17.48
CA ALA A 483 7.76 12.63 18.92
C ALA A 483 8.15 14.02 19.41
N THR A 484 7.76 14.36 20.64
CA THR A 484 8.41 15.46 21.36
C THR A 484 9.89 15.14 21.55
N ALA A 485 10.74 16.18 21.65
CA ALA A 485 12.18 16.01 21.79
C ALA A 485 12.58 15.06 22.95
N SER A 486 11.86 15.14 24.08
CA SER A 486 12.01 14.26 25.24
C SER A 486 11.86 12.77 24.89
N LEU A 487 10.79 12.41 24.17
CA LEU A 487 10.55 11.02 23.80
C LEU A 487 11.48 10.59 22.66
N ALA A 488 11.75 11.48 21.70
CA ALA A 488 12.67 11.20 20.60
C ALA A 488 14.08 10.83 21.11
N ALA A 489 14.53 11.40 22.23
CA ALA A 489 15.79 11.03 22.87
C ALA A 489 15.79 9.60 23.48
N ASP A 490 14.61 9.06 23.79
CA ASP A 490 14.42 7.71 24.33
C ASP A 490 14.12 6.67 23.23
N VAL A 491 13.95 7.07 21.97
CA VAL A 491 13.71 6.17 20.84
C VAL A 491 14.97 5.34 20.57
N THR A 492 14.81 4.02 20.54
CA THR A 492 15.89 3.06 20.24
C THR A 492 15.91 2.68 18.76
N GLY A 493 14.78 2.81 18.08
CA GLY A 493 14.64 2.61 16.64
C GLY A 493 13.23 2.91 16.17
N ALA A 494 13.09 3.30 14.91
CA ALA A 494 11.81 3.41 14.22
C ALA A 494 11.98 2.84 12.81
N SER A 495 11.03 2.02 12.37
CA SER A 495 11.10 1.37 11.05
C SER A 495 9.72 0.96 10.56
N ILE A 496 9.60 0.83 9.25
CA ILE A 496 8.40 0.33 8.57
C ILE A 496 8.57 -1.17 8.35
N TRP A 497 7.53 -1.96 8.62
CA TRP A 497 7.53 -3.37 8.25
C TRP A 497 6.78 -3.55 6.92
N HIS A 498 7.51 -3.75 5.82
CA HIS A 498 6.92 -3.82 4.47
C HIS A 498 6.18 -5.14 4.20
N ILE A 499 5.04 -5.35 4.87
CA ILE A 499 4.18 -6.52 4.72
C ILE A 499 2.99 -6.27 3.78
N ASN A 500 2.70 -5.04 3.40
CA ASN A 500 1.44 -4.65 2.77
C ASN A 500 1.62 -3.89 1.44
N ALA A 501 2.32 -2.76 1.43
CA ALA A 501 2.32 -1.83 0.29
C ALA A 501 2.90 -2.45 -1.00
N ASP A 502 3.88 -3.34 -0.85
CA ASP A 502 4.50 -4.05 -1.97
C ASP A 502 3.77 -5.33 -2.37
N GLU A 503 2.82 -5.83 -1.58
CA GLU A 503 2.08 -7.04 -1.90
C GLU A 503 0.93 -6.74 -2.88
N PRO A 504 0.67 -7.62 -3.87
CA PRO A 504 -0.45 -7.44 -4.78
C PRO A 504 -1.80 -7.41 -4.06
N ARG A 505 -2.70 -6.56 -4.55
CA ARG A 505 -4.08 -6.46 -4.02
C ARG A 505 -4.78 -7.81 -3.95
N PHE A 506 -4.60 -8.70 -4.93
CA PHE A 506 -5.30 -9.97 -4.96
C PHE A 506 -4.93 -10.97 -3.85
N LEU A 507 -3.92 -10.65 -3.03
CA LEU A 507 -3.57 -11.40 -1.83
C LEU A 507 -4.32 -10.91 -0.58
N ASP A 508 -5.14 -9.87 -0.71
CA ASP A 508 -5.98 -9.35 0.37
C ASP A 508 -7.06 -10.37 0.80
N TYR A 509 -7.97 -9.91 1.65
CA TYR A 509 -9.05 -10.73 2.18
C TYR A 509 -10.22 -10.92 1.19
N ASN A 510 -10.30 -10.13 0.11
CA ASN A 510 -11.43 -10.17 -0.83
C ASN A 510 -11.44 -11.48 -1.63
N GLN A 511 -12.62 -11.93 -2.04
CA GLN A 511 -12.86 -13.14 -2.82
C GLN A 511 -13.12 -12.81 -4.30
N GLU A 512 -13.64 -11.63 -4.57
CA GLU A 512 -14.03 -11.14 -5.89
C GLU A 512 -12.75 -10.87 -6.67
N PHE A 513 -12.70 -11.35 -7.91
CA PHE A 513 -11.58 -11.13 -8.83
C PHE A 513 -10.21 -11.70 -8.37
N ASN A 514 -10.17 -12.38 -7.23
CA ASN A 514 -8.96 -12.90 -6.61
C ASN A 514 -8.80 -14.42 -6.80
N PRO A 515 -7.60 -14.92 -7.14
CA PRO A 515 -7.36 -16.36 -7.20
C PRO A 515 -7.46 -17.01 -5.82
N LYS A 516 -8.49 -17.84 -5.61
CA LYS A 516 -8.76 -18.52 -4.32
C LYS A 516 -7.53 -19.27 -3.76
N ALA A 517 -6.70 -19.84 -4.64
CA ALA A 517 -5.54 -20.63 -4.27
C ALA A 517 -4.38 -19.80 -3.66
N LEU A 518 -4.43 -18.45 -3.76
CA LEU A 518 -3.34 -17.58 -3.31
C LEU A 518 -3.61 -16.91 -1.95
N TYR A 519 -4.81 -17.08 -1.38
CA TYR A 519 -5.06 -16.59 -0.04
C TYR A 519 -4.25 -17.38 1.00
N SER A 520 -3.69 -16.66 1.96
CA SER A 520 -3.00 -17.20 3.13
C SER A 520 -3.37 -16.38 4.36
N ALA A 521 -3.61 -17.03 5.50
CA ALA A 521 -3.88 -16.35 6.78
C ALA A 521 -2.59 -15.87 7.46
N ASP A 522 -1.73 -15.22 6.67
CA ASP A 522 -0.43 -14.66 7.07
C ASP A 522 -0.51 -13.12 7.17
N PRO A 523 0.50 -12.41 7.69
CA PRO A 523 0.41 -10.96 7.91
C PRO A 523 0.46 -10.13 6.61
N TYR A 524 0.86 -10.75 5.49
CA TYR A 524 1.16 -10.03 4.25
C TYR A 524 -0.11 -9.61 3.51
N ARG A 525 -0.21 -8.36 3.05
CA ARG A 525 -1.45 -7.80 2.49
C ARG A 525 -2.64 -7.90 3.46
N SER A 526 -2.37 -7.73 4.75
CA SER A 526 -3.40 -7.50 5.77
C SER A 526 -4.04 -6.12 5.64
N SER A 527 -3.32 -5.19 5.01
CA SER A 527 -3.75 -3.84 4.66
C SER A 527 -3.12 -3.42 3.32
N ASP A 528 -3.47 -2.24 2.83
CA ASP A 528 -2.74 -1.52 1.78
C ASP A 528 -1.66 -0.58 2.33
N HIS A 529 -1.63 -0.36 3.65
CA HIS A 529 -0.61 0.42 4.35
C HIS A 529 0.36 -0.46 5.13
N ASP A 530 1.66 -0.18 5.05
CA ASP A 530 2.66 -0.82 5.90
C ASP A 530 2.63 -0.24 7.33
N PRO A 531 2.66 -1.07 8.39
CA PRO A 531 2.72 -0.57 9.76
C PRO A 531 4.07 0.06 10.10
N VAL A 532 4.02 1.12 10.92
CA VAL A 532 5.20 1.79 11.49
C VAL A 532 5.45 1.26 12.91
N LEU A 533 6.67 0.82 13.18
CA LEU A 533 7.13 0.31 14.48
C LEU A 533 8.10 1.31 15.14
N ILE A 534 7.92 1.54 16.44
CA ILE A 534 8.72 2.46 17.24
C ILE A 534 9.15 1.75 18.52
N GLY A 535 10.45 1.64 18.76
CA GLY A 535 11.03 1.16 20.01
C GLY A 535 11.41 2.33 20.92
N ILE A 536 11.05 2.27 22.20
CA ILE A 536 11.41 3.27 23.19
C ILE A 536 11.97 2.63 24.46
N ARG A 537 12.85 3.35 25.16
CA ARG A 537 13.23 3.06 26.55
C ARG A 537 12.10 3.46 27.50
N LYS A 538 11.92 2.74 28.60
CA LYS A 538 10.85 3.00 29.57
C LYS A 538 11.12 4.16 30.50
#